data_AF-A0A947FK14-F1
#
_entry.id   AF-A0A947FK14-F1
#
_cell.length_a   1.000
_cell.length_b   1.000
_cell.length_c   1.000
_cell.angle_alpha   90.00
_cell.angle_beta   90.00
_cell.angle_gamma   90.00
#
_symmetry.space_group_name_H-M   'P 1'
#
loop_
_entity.id
_entity.type
_entity.pdbx_description
1 polymer ?
#
loop_
_entity_poly.entity_id
_entity_poly.type
_entity_poly.pdbx_seq_one_letter_code
_entity_poly.pdbx_strand_id
1 'polypeptide(L)'
;ALLAGSYIDGFAAIAAIAPSDVVWEGWGPGSTSGTVSSFSWRGEPLPFVPYIGMDEEFTNPSGEDGRPRLRLPHDRGRHAYPERAIAARIAVEKIDEPVLVAGGDADNVWNSGEMAQNIAERRAVSGLPTVSLIFTDAGHSLSGDGSPNDYSSEADLEAQRKIWPTTLAFFDQYLKAE
;
A
#
# COMPACT_ATOMS: atom_id res chain seq x y z
N ALA A 1 6.03 3.78 4.47
CA ALA A 1 5.62 4.23 5.81
C ALA A 1 5.48 3.05 6.78
N LEU A 2 4.54 2.12 6.57
CA LEU A 2 4.29 0.98 7.48
C LEU A 2 5.53 0.12 7.75
N LEU A 3 6.32 -0.18 6.72
CA LEU A 3 7.56 -0.92 6.89
C LEU A 3 8.54 -0.18 7.83
N ALA A 4 8.70 1.13 7.67
CA ALA A 4 9.53 1.92 8.57
C ALA A 4 9.01 1.87 10.02
N GLY A 5 7.70 2.03 10.23
CA GLY A 5 7.09 1.89 11.55
C GLY A 5 7.29 0.52 12.19
N SER A 6 7.45 -0.55 11.40
CA SER A 6 7.68 -1.90 11.94
C SER A 6 9.15 -2.18 12.33
N TYR A 7 10.08 -1.29 12.01
CA TYR A 7 11.53 -1.47 12.23
C TYR A 7 12.21 -0.31 12.96
N ILE A 8 11.59 0.87 12.98
CA ILE A 8 12.14 2.10 13.53
C ILE A 8 11.14 2.64 14.55
N ASP A 9 11.60 2.84 15.77
CA ASP A 9 10.80 3.39 16.86
C ASP A 9 10.76 4.92 16.79
N GLY A 10 9.77 5.52 17.46
CA GLY A 10 9.73 6.95 17.74
C GLY A 10 8.93 7.78 16.73
N PHE A 11 8.05 7.15 15.96
CA PHE A 11 7.03 7.89 15.25
C PHE A 11 5.96 8.35 16.24
N ALA A 12 5.25 9.44 15.94
CA ALA A 12 4.09 9.86 16.74
C ALA A 12 2.80 9.24 16.20
N ALA A 13 2.70 9.14 14.87
CA ALA A 13 1.58 8.55 14.14
C ALA A 13 2.02 8.25 12.70
N ILE A 14 1.31 7.34 12.02
CA ILE A 14 1.60 6.96 10.63
C ILE A 14 0.33 7.04 9.79
N ALA A 15 0.37 7.74 8.66
CA ALA A 15 -0.66 7.65 7.62
C ALA A 15 -0.09 6.96 6.38
N ALA A 16 -0.79 5.96 5.84
CA ALA A 16 -0.42 5.23 4.64
C ALA A 16 -1.59 5.21 3.64
N ILE A 17 -1.41 5.92 2.54
CA ILE A 17 -2.40 6.09 1.48
C ILE A 17 -2.03 5.17 0.30
N ALA A 18 -3.01 4.45 -0.24
CA ALA A 18 -2.84 3.32 -1.14
C ALA A 18 -1.79 2.30 -0.62
N PRO A 19 -1.91 1.81 0.63
CA PRO A 19 -0.86 1.02 1.27
C PRO A 19 -0.69 -0.34 0.62
N SER A 20 0.43 -0.99 0.94
CA SER A 20 0.58 -2.43 0.80
C SER A 20 0.77 -3.11 2.15
N ASP A 21 0.30 -4.35 2.27
CA ASP A 21 0.46 -5.21 3.45
C ASP A 21 1.66 -6.16 3.36
N VAL A 22 2.39 -6.14 2.24
CA VAL A 22 3.59 -6.96 1.99
C VAL A 22 4.71 -6.12 1.37
N VAL A 23 5.94 -6.63 1.44
CA VAL A 23 7.06 -6.13 0.64
C VAL A 23 7.00 -6.76 -0.75
N TRP A 24 6.99 -5.95 -1.80
CA TRP A 24 7.02 -6.42 -3.18
C TRP A 24 8.44 -6.57 -3.72
N GLU A 25 8.55 -7.27 -4.83
CA GLU A 25 9.77 -7.32 -5.63
C GLU A 25 10.31 -5.92 -5.99
N GLY A 26 11.64 -5.81 -5.96
CA GLY A 26 12.37 -4.59 -6.33
C GLY A 26 12.64 -4.50 -7.83
N TRP A 27 13.04 -3.32 -8.28
CA TRP A 27 13.28 -3.02 -9.69
C TRP A 27 14.59 -2.26 -9.82
N GLY A 28 15.27 -2.43 -10.95
CA GLY A 28 16.39 -1.56 -11.31
C GLY A 28 17.33 -2.15 -12.35
N PRO A 29 18.29 -1.37 -12.84
CA PRO A 29 19.30 -1.87 -13.76
C PRO A 29 20.03 -3.09 -13.18
N GLY A 30 20.05 -4.19 -13.93
CA GLY A 30 20.72 -5.44 -13.53
C GLY A 30 19.93 -6.32 -12.56
N SER A 31 18.70 -5.97 -12.18
CA SER A 31 17.82 -6.87 -11.43
C SER A 31 17.31 -8.00 -12.32
N THR A 32 17.36 -9.24 -11.83
CA THR A 32 16.61 -10.35 -12.43
C THR A 32 15.22 -10.41 -11.77
N SER A 33 14.15 -10.49 -12.57
CA SER A 33 12.80 -10.55 -12.02
C SER A 33 12.63 -11.73 -11.06
N GLY A 34 11.90 -11.51 -9.98
CA GLY A 34 11.64 -12.45 -8.89
C GLY A 34 12.81 -12.70 -7.92
N THR A 35 13.94 -12.01 -8.11
CA THR A 35 15.17 -12.25 -7.31
C THR A 35 15.57 -11.12 -6.38
N VAL A 36 15.00 -9.92 -6.55
CA VAL A 36 15.36 -8.73 -5.78
C VAL A 36 14.20 -8.21 -4.93
N SER A 37 14.51 -7.74 -3.72
CA SER A 37 13.53 -7.10 -2.84
C SER A 37 13.47 -5.60 -3.08
N SER A 38 12.29 -4.99 -2.91
CA SER A 38 12.14 -3.52 -2.95
C SER A 38 12.72 -2.82 -1.73
N PHE A 39 12.92 -3.55 -0.63
CA PHE A 39 13.46 -3.01 0.61
C PHE A 39 14.53 -3.91 1.22
N SER A 40 15.50 -3.29 1.87
CA SER A 40 16.47 -3.95 2.74
C SER A 40 16.44 -3.35 4.14
N TRP A 41 16.84 -4.13 5.12
CA TRP A 41 17.05 -3.69 6.49
C TRP A 41 18.47 -4.02 6.93
N ARG A 42 19.24 -2.98 7.29
CA ARG A 42 20.65 -3.11 7.71
C ARG A 42 21.53 -3.87 6.71
N GLY A 43 21.28 -3.65 5.42
CA GLY A 43 22.03 -4.28 4.32
C GLY A 43 21.47 -5.62 3.85
N GLU A 44 20.53 -6.23 4.59
CA GLU A 44 19.92 -7.51 4.22
C GLU A 44 18.59 -7.31 3.49
N PRO A 45 18.35 -7.94 2.34
CA PRO A 45 17.09 -7.85 1.63
C PRO A 45 15.97 -8.46 2.47
N LEU A 46 14.84 -7.74 2.60
CA LEU A 46 13.67 -8.29 3.27
C LEU A 46 12.98 -9.34 2.39
N PRO A 47 12.29 -10.34 2.99
CA PRO A 47 11.42 -11.23 2.23
C PRO A 47 10.42 -10.42 1.41
N PHE A 48 10.17 -10.85 0.18
CA PHE A 48 9.32 -10.12 -0.76
C PHE A 48 8.46 -11.07 -1.59
N VAL A 49 7.40 -10.52 -2.19
CA VAL A 49 6.52 -11.22 -3.13
C VAL A 49 6.94 -10.93 -4.57
N PRO A 50 7.35 -11.95 -5.35
CA PRO A 50 7.62 -11.81 -6.77
C PRO A 50 6.37 -11.47 -7.57
N TYR A 51 6.54 -10.77 -8.68
CA TYR A 51 5.49 -10.60 -9.68
C TYR A 51 5.42 -11.80 -10.62
N ILE A 52 4.29 -11.96 -11.31
CA ILE A 52 4.19 -12.87 -12.46
C ILE A 52 3.53 -12.16 -13.63
N GLY A 53 4.27 -11.98 -14.73
CA GLY A 53 3.74 -11.37 -15.94
C GLY A 53 3.97 -9.86 -16.04
N MET A 54 4.91 -9.30 -15.26
CA MET A 54 5.14 -7.85 -15.18
C MET A 54 5.70 -7.29 -16.50
N ASP A 55 6.74 -7.93 -17.05
CA ASP A 55 7.35 -7.52 -18.32
C ASP A 55 6.37 -7.65 -19.49
N GLU A 56 5.55 -8.70 -19.47
CA GLU A 56 4.48 -8.91 -20.45
C GLU A 56 3.42 -7.81 -20.37
N GLU A 57 3.03 -7.39 -19.16
CA GLU A 57 2.06 -6.30 -18.96
C GLU A 57 2.59 -4.95 -19.43
N PHE A 58 3.90 -4.67 -19.31
CA PHE A 58 4.47 -3.46 -19.93
C PHE A 58 4.61 -3.56 -21.43
N THR A 59 4.91 -4.75 -21.95
CA THR A 59 5.09 -4.98 -23.39
C THR A 59 3.76 -4.93 -24.13
N ASN A 60 2.71 -5.50 -23.54
CA ASN A 60 1.37 -5.54 -24.11
C ASN A 60 0.32 -5.21 -23.02
N PRO A 61 0.11 -3.91 -22.74
CA PRO A 61 -0.79 -3.45 -21.68
C PRO A 61 -2.21 -3.94 -21.84
N SER A 62 -2.79 -4.43 -20.73
CA SER A 62 -4.17 -4.93 -20.68
C SER A 62 -5.18 -3.95 -20.09
N GLY A 63 -4.72 -2.80 -19.58
CA GLY A 63 -5.57 -1.76 -19.03
C GLY A 63 -6.17 -0.82 -20.08
N GLU A 64 -7.07 0.05 -19.61
CA GLU A 64 -7.72 1.06 -20.44
C GLU A 64 -6.71 2.03 -21.06
N ASP A 65 -7.04 2.55 -22.24
CA ASP A 65 -6.20 3.47 -23.03
C ASP A 65 -4.77 2.97 -23.27
N GLY A 66 -4.56 1.66 -23.27
CA GLY A 66 -3.25 1.04 -23.43
C GLY A 66 -2.32 1.24 -22.24
N ARG A 67 -2.85 1.53 -21.05
CA ARG A 67 -2.05 1.66 -19.82
C ARG A 67 -1.84 0.29 -19.15
N PRO A 68 -0.65 0.01 -18.59
CA PRO A 68 -0.41 -1.22 -17.86
C PRO A 68 -1.32 -1.36 -16.63
N ARG A 69 -1.96 -2.52 -16.48
CA ARG A 69 -2.72 -2.89 -15.28
C ARG A 69 -1.82 -3.69 -14.34
N LEU A 70 -0.96 -3.00 -13.60
CA LEU A 70 0.08 -3.62 -12.75
C LEU A 70 -0.48 -4.52 -11.65
N ARG A 71 -1.74 -4.34 -11.24
CA ARG A 71 -2.40 -5.19 -10.24
C ARG A 71 -2.42 -6.65 -10.68
N LEU A 72 -2.57 -6.94 -11.96
CA LEU A 72 -2.63 -8.32 -12.46
C LEU A 72 -1.33 -9.10 -12.13
N PRO A 73 -0.13 -8.59 -12.47
CA PRO A 73 1.12 -9.21 -12.02
C PRO A 73 1.28 -9.37 -10.51
N HIS A 74 0.84 -8.37 -9.72
CA HIS A 74 0.89 -8.44 -8.26
C HIS A 74 -0.01 -9.56 -7.71
N ASP A 75 -1.26 -9.62 -8.16
CA ASP A 75 -2.24 -10.62 -7.71
C ASP A 75 -1.81 -12.03 -8.13
N ARG A 76 -1.32 -12.21 -9.37
CA ARG A 76 -0.78 -13.50 -9.84
C ARG A 76 0.42 -13.95 -9.02
N GLY A 77 1.34 -13.02 -8.75
CA GLY A 77 2.53 -13.29 -7.93
C GLY A 77 2.16 -13.72 -6.51
N ARG A 78 1.29 -12.96 -5.85
CA ARG A 78 0.77 -13.28 -4.51
C ARG A 78 0.06 -14.63 -4.47
N HIS A 79 -0.75 -14.95 -5.50
CA HIS A 79 -1.46 -16.22 -5.60
C HIS A 79 -0.52 -17.41 -5.83
N ALA A 80 0.49 -17.26 -6.67
CA ALA A 80 1.44 -18.33 -6.99
C ALA A 80 2.46 -18.59 -5.88
N TYR A 81 2.75 -17.59 -5.04
CA TYR A 81 3.74 -17.68 -3.97
C TYR A 81 3.15 -17.37 -2.58
N PRO A 82 2.15 -18.14 -2.10
CA PRO A 82 1.47 -17.85 -0.83
C PRO A 82 2.44 -17.85 0.38
N GLU A 83 3.42 -18.75 0.39
CA GLU A 83 4.44 -18.79 1.46
C GLU A 83 5.35 -17.55 1.44
N ARG A 84 5.68 -17.03 0.26
CA ARG A 84 6.47 -15.78 0.15
C ARG A 84 5.62 -14.58 0.57
N ALA A 85 4.32 -14.56 0.27
CA ALA A 85 3.39 -13.54 0.75
C ALA A 85 3.27 -13.52 2.27
N ILE A 86 3.25 -14.69 2.92
CA ILE A 86 3.27 -14.78 4.39
C ILE A 86 4.59 -14.23 4.94
N ALA A 87 5.72 -14.64 4.38
CA ALA A 87 7.05 -14.20 4.84
C ALA A 87 7.31 -12.71 4.60
N ALA A 88 6.76 -12.14 3.52
CA ALA A 88 6.92 -10.75 3.12
C ALA A 88 5.95 -9.79 3.79
N ARG A 89 5.02 -10.28 4.63
CA ARG A 89 4.05 -9.44 5.33
C ARG A 89 4.76 -8.40 6.18
N ILE A 90 4.27 -7.16 6.09
CA ILE A 90 4.70 -6.07 6.97
C ILE A 90 4.07 -6.30 8.34
N ALA A 91 4.90 -6.34 9.39
CA ALA A 91 4.47 -6.62 10.77
C ALA A 91 3.77 -5.41 11.42
N VAL A 92 2.62 -5.03 10.89
CA VAL A 92 1.84 -3.85 11.32
C VAL A 92 1.29 -3.95 12.73
N GLU A 93 1.20 -5.16 13.29
CA GLU A 93 0.89 -5.42 14.69
C GLU A 93 2.03 -5.04 15.66
N LYS A 94 3.22 -4.73 15.15
CA LYS A 94 4.35 -4.24 15.97
C LYS A 94 4.49 -2.72 15.97
N ILE A 95 3.60 -2.02 15.26
CA ILE A 95 3.58 -0.56 15.21
C ILE A 95 2.67 -0.10 16.36
N ASP A 96 3.25 0.28 17.49
CA ASP A 96 2.47 0.70 18.67
C ASP A 96 1.79 2.06 18.44
N GLU A 97 2.31 2.86 17.51
CA GLU A 97 1.76 4.15 17.14
C GLU A 97 0.37 4.03 16.49
N PRO A 98 -0.48 5.06 16.61
CA PRO A 98 -1.70 5.19 15.83
C PRO A 98 -1.41 5.13 14.32
N VAL A 99 -2.26 4.42 13.59
CA VAL A 99 -2.13 4.27 12.13
C VAL A 99 -3.43 4.69 11.42
N LEU A 100 -3.30 5.44 10.34
CA LEU A 100 -4.35 5.65 9.35
C LEU A 100 -3.98 4.92 8.05
N VAL A 101 -4.91 4.12 7.52
CA VAL A 101 -4.78 3.51 6.19
C VAL A 101 -5.93 3.95 5.30
N ALA A 102 -5.64 4.23 4.03
CA ALA A 102 -6.66 4.50 3.03
C ALA A 102 -6.39 3.73 1.74
N GLY A 103 -7.34 2.94 1.26
CA GLY A 103 -7.18 2.07 0.08
C GLY A 103 -8.41 2.08 -0.83
N GLY A 104 -8.19 1.72 -2.10
CA GLY A 104 -9.23 1.67 -3.14
C GLY A 104 -9.34 0.27 -3.73
N ASP A 105 -10.56 -0.25 -3.90
CA ASP A 105 -10.76 -1.59 -4.48
C ASP A 105 -10.62 -1.60 -6.00
N ALA A 106 -10.83 -0.44 -6.66
CA ALA A 106 -10.62 -0.24 -8.09
C ALA A 106 -9.17 0.11 -8.45
N ASP A 107 -8.25 0.05 -7.48
CA ASP A 107 -6.82 0.25 -7.69
C ASP A 107 -6.26 -0.79 -8.68
N ASN A 108 -5.63 -0.28 -9.75
CA ASN A 108 -5.06 -1.07 -10.83
C ASN A 108 -3.52 -1.16 -10.76
N VAL A 109 -2.89 -0.61 -9.73
CA VAL A 109 -1.46 -0.78 -9.43
C VAL A 109 -1.23 -2.00 -8.54
N TRP A 110 -1.95 -2.07 -7.42
CA TRP A 110 -2.08 -3.24 -6.54
C TRP A 110 -3.41 -3.16 -5.79
N ASN A 111 -3.87 -4.24 -5.15
CA ASN A 111 -5.15 -4.22 -4.44
C ASN A 111 -5.11 -3.45 -3.11
N SER A 112 -4.99 -2.11 -3.16
CA SER A 112 -4.77 -1.29 -1.95
C SER A 112 -5.96 -1.29 -0.98
N GLY A 113 -7.19 -1.46 -1.47
CA GLY A 113 -8.39 -1.62 -0.63
C GLY A 113 -8.33 -2.88 0.25
N GLU A 114 -8.09 -4.06 -0.35
CA GLU A 114 -7.90 -5.32 0.40
C GLU A 114 -6.67 -5.25 1.33
N MET A 115 -5.57 -4.64 0.88
CA MET A 115 -4.38 -4.51 1.71
C MET A 115 -4.62 -3.58 2.92
N ALA A 116 -5.35 -2.48 2.75
CA ALA A 116 -5.77 -1.62 3.85
C ALA A 116 -6.68 -2.38 4.85
N GLN A 117 -7.62 -3.19 4.35
CA GLN A 117 -8.47 -4.06 5.18
C GLN A 117 -7.61 -5.04 6.01
N ASN A 118 -6.68 -5.76 5.36
CA ASN A 118 -5.80 -6.71 6.04
C ASN A 118 -4.97 -6.06 7.16
N ILE A 119 -4.47 -4.84 6.91
CA ILE A 119 -3.72 -4.07 7.90
C ILE A 119 -4.60 -3.71 9.09
N ALA A 120 -5.81 -3.18 8.83
CA ALA A 120 -6.75 -2.78 9.86
C ALA A 120 -7.18 -3.96 10.74
N GLU A 121 -7.55 -5.10 10.14
CA GLU A 121 -7.95 -6.31 10.86
C GLU A 121 -6.82 -6.86 11.73
N ARG A 122 -5.59 -6.91 11.21
CA ARG A 122 -4.42 -7.39 11.96
C ARG A 122 -4.14 -6.53 13.19
N ARG A 123 -4.23 -5.21 13.04
CA ARG A 123 -4.04 -4.26 14.15
C ARG A 123 -5.18 -4.32 15.16
N ALA A 124 -6.41 -4.54 14.71
CA ALA A 124 -7.58 -4.71 15.57
C ALA A 124 -7.46 -5.92 16.51
N VAL A 125 -6.89 -7.04 16.06
CA VAL A 125 -6.60 -8.20 16.92
C VAL A 125 -5.70 -7.83 18.11
N SER A 126 -4.83 -6.85 17.94
CA SER A 126 -3.91 -6.35 18.98
C SER A 126 -4.45 -5.13 19.73
N GLY A 127 -5.68 -4.69 19.42
CA GLY A 127 -6.30 -3.51 20.04
C GLY A 127 -5.61 -2.18 19.71
N LEU A 128 -4.83 -2.12 18.62
CA LEU A 128 -4.04 -0.94 18.26
C LEU A 128 -4.89 0.13 17.57
N PRO A 129 -4.76 1.43 17.95
CA PRO A 129 -5.51 2.52 17.33
C PRO A 129 -5.29 2.56 15.82
N THR A 130 -6.40 2.41 15.07
CA THR A 130 -6.36 2.36 13.61
C THR A 130 -7.57 3.05 13.00
N VAL A 131 -7.34 4.02 12.11
CA VAL A 131 -8.36 4.59 11.23
C VAL A 131 -8.24 3.90 9.87
N SER A 132 -9.33 3.37 9.34
CA SER A 132 -9.37 2.71 8.03
C SER A 132 -10.40 3.39 7.12
N LEU A 133 -9.98 3.77 5.92
CA LEU A 133 -10.81 4.37 4.88
C LEU A 133 -10.70 3.52 3.61
N ILE A 134 -11.74 2.75 3.29
CA ILE A 134 -11.74 1.87 2.12
C ILE A 134 -12.83 2.33 1.16
N PHE A 135 -12.46 2.51 -0.10
CA PHE A 135 -13.31 3.08 -1.14
C PHE A 135 -13.49 2.08 -2.28
N THR A 136 -14.71 1.59 -2.47
CA THR A 136 -15.01 0.55 -3.47
C THR A 136 -14.68 1.00 -4.91
N ASP A 137 -15.04 2.23 -5.26
CA ASP A 137 -14.94 2.70 -6.65
C ASP A 137 -13.66 3.51 -6.94
N ALA A 138 -12.84 3.79 -5.93
CA ALA A 138 -11.64 4.59 -6.10
C ALA A 138 -10.42 3.73 -6.49
N GLY A 139 -9.55 4.32 -7.31
CA GLY A 139 -8.33 3.72 -7.83
C GLY A 139 -7.11 3.98 -6.94
N HIS A 140 -5.94 4.08 -7.58
CA HIS A 140 -4.67 4.29 -6.87
C HIS A 140 -4.44 5.74 -6.45
N SER A 141 -5.07 6.70 -7.13
CA SER A 141 -4.81 8.14 -6.96
C SER A 141 -5.54 8.70 -5.74
N LEU A 142 -5.24 8.18 -4.56
CA LEU A 142 -5.93 8.50 -3.31
C LEU A 142 -5.29 9.65 -2.52
N SER A 143 -4.10 10.09 -2.94
CA SER A 143 -3.43 11.25 -2.35
C SER A 143 -3.88 12.53 -3.06
N GLY A 144 -4.21 13.56 -2.28
CA GLY A 144 -4.67 14.85 -2.80
C GLY A 144 -5.83 15.41 -1.98
N ASP A 145 -6.29 16.61 -2.32
CA ASP A 145 -7.42 17.29 -1.64
C ASP A 145 -8.76 17.16 -2.40
N GLY A 146 -8.75 16.48 -3.55
CA GLY A 146 -9.92 16.30 -4.42
C GLY A 146 -10.14 17.44 -5.41
N SER A 147 -9.13 18.31 -5.59
CA SER A 147 -9.08 19.27 -6.70
C SER A 147 -8.96 18.53 -8.04
N PRO A 148 -9.72 18.95 -9.08
CA PRO A 148 -9.66 18.33 -10.40
C PRO A 148 -8.24 18.25 -10.97
N ASN A 149 -7.89 17.11 -11.57
CA ASN A 149 -6.61 16.85 -12.21
C ASN A 149 -6.72 15.76 -13.27
N ASP A 150 -5.69 15.62 -14.12
CA ASP A 150 -5.71 14.72 -15.29
C ASP A 150 -5.46 13.23 -14.97
N TYR A 151 -5.18 12.90 -13.70
CA TYR A 151 -4.73 11.56 -13.30
C TYR A 151 -5.72 10.83 -12.39
N SER A 152 -6.70 11.54 -11.83
CA SER A 152 -7.67 11.02 -10.86
C SER A 152 -9.05 10.90 -11.49
N SER A 153 -9.73 9.79 -11.28
CA SER A 153 -11.16 9.65 -11.60
C SER A 153 -12.02 10.50 -10.66
N GLU A 154 -13.32 10.69 -10.94
CA GLU A 154 -14.20 11.37 -9.98
C GLU A 154 -14.28 10.62 -8.65
N ALA A 155 -14.27 9.28 -8.68
CA ALA A 155 -14.25 8.47 -7.45
C ALA A 155 -12.96 8.68 -6.63
N ASP A 156 -11.82 8.83 -7.29
CA ASP A 156 -10.56 9.21 -6.64
C ASP A 156 -10.66 10.60 -5.99
N LEU A 157 -11.21 11.59 -6.71
CA LEU A 157 -11.39 12.94 -6.18
C LEU A 157 -12.35 12.96 -4.98
N GLU A 158 -13.44 12.20 -5.02
CA GLU A 158 -14.35 12.03 -3.89
C GLU A 158 -13.68 11.36 -2.69
N ALA A 159 -12.85 10.35 -2.92
CA ALA A 159 -12.06 9.71 -1.88
C ALA A 159 -11.06 10.70 -1.27
N GLN A 160 -10.34 11.47 -2.08
CA GLN A 160 -9.40 12.50 -1.64
C GLN A 160 -10.08 13.56 -0.75
N ARG A 161 -11.30 14.03 -1.10
CA ARG A 161 -12.10 14.97 -0.28
C ARG A 161 -12.42 14.43 1.11
N LYS A 162 -12.35 13.12 1.32
CA LYS A 162 -12.50 12.47 2.64
C LYS A 162 -11.14 12.19 3.28
N ILE A 163 -10.22 11.58 2.54
CA ILE A 163 -8.89 11.18 3.02
C ILE A 163 -8.11 12.38 3.56
N TRP A 164 -8.10 13.49 2.82
CA TRP A 164 -7.32 14.67 3.18
C TRP A 164 -7.72 15.27 4.54
N PRO A 165 -8.98 15.71 4.76
CA PRO A 165 -9.36 16.24 6.06
C PRO A 165 -9.26 15.20 7.19
N THR A 166 -9.53 13.91 6.92
CA THR A 166 -9.35 12.86 7.94
C THR A 166 -7.88 12.69 8.32
N THR A 167 -6.96 12.77 7.35
CA THR A 167 -5.51 12.70 7.62
C THR A 167 -5.04 13.89 8.44
N LEU A 168 -5.53 15.10 8.13
CA LEU A 168 -5.24 16.29 8.93
C LEU A 168 -5.77 16.16 10.35
N ALA A 169 -7.03 15.74 10.54
CA ALA A 169 -7.61 15.55 11.86
C ALA A 169 -6.91 14.43 12.66
N PHE A 170 -6.53 13.34 11.98
CA PHE A 170 -5.75 12.25 12.56
C PHE A 170 -4.40 12.77 13.08
N PHE A 171 -3.69 13.56 12.28
CA PHE A 171 -2.43 14.15 12.71
C PHE A 171 -2.62 15.24 13.76
N ASP A 172 -3.66 16.07 13.72
CA ASP A 172 -3.97 17.03 14.78
C ASP A 172 -4.20 16.34 16.14
N GLN A 173 -4.84 15.16 16.11
CA GLN A 173 -5.08 14.36 17.31
C GLN A 173 -3.80 13.73 17.88
N TYR A 174 -2.88 13.25 17.04
CA TYR A 174 -1.76 12.40 17.46
C TYR A 174 -0.37 13.04 17.33
N LEU A 175 -0.22 14.14 16.59
CA LEU A 175 1.02 14.90 16.57
C LEU A 175 1.05 15.86 17.76
N LYS A 176 1.96 15.59 18.69
CA LYS A 176 2.31 16.48 19.83
C LYS A 176 1.10 16.99 20.62
N ALA A 177 0.45 16.08 21.34
CA ALA A 177 -0.07 16.41 22.66
C ALA A 177 1.09 16.33 23.67
N GLU A 178 1.98 17.34 23.66
CA GLU A 178 2.82 17.66 24.82
C GLU A 178 2.34 18.99 25.42
#